data_AF-A0AAD3DJI9-F1
#
_entry.id   AF-A0AAD3DJI9-F1
#
_cell.length_a   1.000
_cell.length_b   1.000
_cell.length_c   1.000
_cell.angle_alpha   90.00
_cell.angle_beta   90.00
_cell.angle_gamma   90.00
#
_symmetry.space_group_name_H-M   'P 1'
#
loop_
_entity.id
_entity.type
_entity.pdbx_description
1 polymer ?
#
loop_
_entity_poly.entity_id
_entity_poly.type
_entity_poly.pdbx_seq_one_letter_code
_entity_poly.pdbx_strand_id
1 'polypeptide(L)'
;MVSITADARAIRRDSEPTCSNEHSKLRAFSPRRKWSNHSFSGSVDDSDVDGPPKSEASTSSTLAIGLTSDQVEPWQRFPYLKYGYRRGGSYTQCLLSLFSLHNETVNAWTTLLSVIMGFVLFLDTVSHLRCSWLDFSPFLAAWIGQTLHGPLSCGYHTFMCMSPTIANRWRKLDLTFILVLNTCATYALSYFTFGLTFSLIWTALVGCTAALGIRHVAALQPKQQLDRARILGLIGLTCM
;
A
#
# COMPACT_ATOMS: atom_id res chain seq x y z
N MET A 1 -16.42 -8.23 65.74
CA MET A 1 -16.11 -9.64 66.00
C MET A 1 -14.91 -10.01 65.12
N VAL A 2 -13.71 -10.09 65.74
CA VAL A 2 -12.40 -10.62 65.24
C VAL A 2 -11.90 -10.03 63.90
N SER A 3 -10.94 -9.08 63.77
CA SER A 3 -9.61 -8.76 64.37
C SER A 3 -8.47 -9.75 64.03
N ILE A 4 -7.23 -9.22 64.04
CA ILE A 4 -5.91 -9.72 63.54
C ILE A 4 -5.60 -9.13 62.15
N THR A 5 -4.76 -8.11 61.87
CA THR A 5 -3.52 -7.49 62.44
C THR A 5 -2.30 -8.39 62.62
N ALA A 6 -1.27 -8.20 61.77
CA ALA A 6 0.16 -8.03 62.08
C ALA A 6 0.96 -8.29 60.78
N ASP A 7 1.85 -7.47 60.22
CA ASP A 7 2.89 -6.53 60.68
C ASP A 7 4.30 -7.06 60.32
N ALA A 8 5.11 -6.10 59.86
CA ALA A 8 6.55 -5.95 60.06
C ALA A 8 7.61 -6.71 59.22
N ARG A 9 8.37 -5.84 58.53
CA ARG A 9 9.85 -5.74 58.48
C ARG A 9 10.58 -6.70 57.52
N ALA A 10 11.14 -6.17 56.44
CA ALA A 10 12.44 -5.46 56.34
C ALA A 10 13.64 -6.42 56.31
N ILE A 11 14.52 -6.27 55.31
CA ILE A 11 16.00 -6.34 55.39
C ILE A 11 16.62 -6.20 53.98
N ARG A 12 17.52 -5.20 53.86
CA ARG A 12 18.78 -5.03 53.04
C ARG A 12 18.82 -5.54 51.58
N ARG A 13 19.17 -4.67 50.61
CA ARG A 13 20.50 -4.15 50.21
C ARG A 13 21.41 -5.19 49.54
N ASP A 14 22.17 -4.67 48.57
CA ASP A 14 23.27 -5.26 47.79
C ASP A 14 22.78 -5.92 46.49
N SER A 15 23.34 -5.71 45.30
CA SER A 15 24.46 -4.90 44.82
C SER A 15 24.49 -5.07 43.29
N GLU A 16 24.87 -4.04 42.55
CA GLU A 16 25.24 -4.14 41.13
C GLU A 16 26.33 -5.21 40.89
N PRO A 17 26.47 -5.68 39.65
CA PRO A 17 27.82 -5.66 39.09
C PRO A 17 27.86 -5.01 37.70
N THR A 18 28.72 -4.01 37.59
CA THR A 18 29.36 -3.55 36.36
C THR A 18 30.69 -4.28 36.17
N CYS A 19 30.99 -4.67 34.93
CA CYS A 19 32.32 -4.93 34.30
C CYS A 19 32.16 -6.06 33.27
N SER A 20 32.91 -6.20 32.18
CA SER A 20 33.84 -5.38 31.40
C SER A 20 34.37 -6.34 30.32
N ASN A 21 34.69 -5.80 29.14
CA ASN A 21 35.48 -6.37 28.05
C ASN A 21 36.38 -7.60 28.34
N GLU A 22 36.31 -8.59 27.45
CA GLU A 22 37.48 -9.26 26.83
C GLU A 22 37.09 -9.66 25.39
N HIS A 23 37.63 -9.03 24.35
CA HIS A 23 38.85 -9.40 23.63
C HIS A 23 38.94 -10.85 23.09
N SER A 24 38.61 -10.95 21.80
CA SER A 24 39.48 -11.48 20.75
C SER A 24 39.52 -12.99 20.42
N LYS A 25 39.55 -13.22 19.08
CA LYS A 25 39.94 -14.43 18.30
C LYS A 25 38.77 -15.41 18.08
N LEU A 26 38.31 -15.67 16.87
CA LEU A 26 38.93 -16.40 15.73
C LEU A 26 37.88 -16.33 14.57
N ARG A 27 38.13 -16.30 13.26
CA ARG A 27 39.27 -16.56 12.37
C ARG A 27 38.93 -15.98 10.99
N ALA A 28 40.00 -15.71 10.25
CA ALA A 28 40.05 -15.25 8.86
C ALA A 28 39.25 -16.13 7.87
N PHE A 29 38.63 -15.46 6.88
CA PHE A 29 38.41 -16.06 5.56
C PHE A 29 38.64 -15.00 4.47
N SER A 30 39.76 -15.16 3.76
CA SER A 30 40.01 -14.65 2.42
C SER A 30 41.05 -15.61 1.77
N PRO A 31 41.31 -15.63 0.45
CA PRO A 31 40.88 -14.64 -0.55
C PRO A 31 40.58 -15.18 -1.98
N ARG A 32 40.35 -14.24 -2.91
CA ARG A 32 40.58 -14.27 -4.38
C ARG A 32 39.55 -14.95 -5.30
N ARG A 33 38.80 -14.12 -6.04
CA ARG A 33 38.68 -14.28 -7.50
C ARG A 33 39.59 -13.28 -8.19
N LYS A 34 40.59 -13.79 -8.91
CA LYS A 34 41.42 -13.04 -9.87
C LYS A 34 40.51 -12.57 -11.01
N TRP A 35 40.49 -11.28 -11.29
CA TRP A 35 40.20 -10.76 -12.63
C TRP A 35 41.55 -10.47 -13.29
N SER A 36 41.79 -11.12 -14.42
CA SER A 36 42.99 -10.94 -15.24
C SER A 36 42.85 -9.72 -16.14
N ASN A 37 43.87 -8.88 -16.12
CA ASN A 37 44.04 -7.74 -17.04
C ASN A 37 44.25 -8.26 -18.47
N HIS A 38 43.40 -7.84 -19.40
CA HIS A 38 43.77 -7.74 -20.80
C HIS A 38 44.02 -6.27 -21.13
N SER A 39 45.30 -5.93 -21.24
CA SER A 39 45.81 -4.74 -21.90
C SER A 39 45.80 -4.98 -23.41
N PHE A 40 45.10 -4.15 -24.17
CA PHE A 40 45.30 -4.00 -25.60
C PHE A 40 45.44 -2.52 -25.93
N SER A 41 46.56 -2.16 -26.55
CA SER A 41 46.92 -0.82 -26.98
C SER A 41 46.62 -0.62 -28.46
N GLY A 42 46.28 0.62 -28.83
CA GLY A 42 46.17 1.10 -30.22
C GLY A 42 44.74 1.00 -30.74
N SER A 43 44.18 1.96 -31.47
CA SER A 43 44.66 3.23 -32.02
C SER A 43 43.40 4.02 -32.38
N VAL A 44 43.48 5.35 -32.28
CA VAL A 44 42.45 6.28 -32.75
C VAL A 44 42.36 6.18 -34.27
N ASP A 45 41.17 5.94 -34.80
CA ASP A 45 40.80 6.41 -36.13
C ASP A 45 39.29 6.68 -36.23
N ASP A 46 39.03 7.65 -37.09
CA ASP A 46 37.89 8.54 -37.22
C ASP A 46 36.66 7.89 -37.88
N SER A 47 35.54 8.61 -37.81
CA SER A 47 34.24 8.39 -38.49
C SER A 47 33.26 7.38 -37.87
N ASP A 48 32.26 7.90 -37.16
CA ASP A 48 30.96 7.24 -37.08
C ASP A 48 29.81 8.24 -37.18
N VAL A 49 28.95 7.95 -38.15
CA VAL A 49 27.86 8.76 -38.67
C VAL A 49 26.71 8.81 -37.66
N ASP A 50 26.15 10.01 -37.43
CA ASP A 50 24.95 10.24 -36.63
C ASP A 50 23.77 9.38 -37.13
N GLY A 51 23.61 8.21 -36.53
CA GLY A 51 22.39 7.42 -36.61
C GLY A 51 21.29 8.08 -35.78
N PRO A 52 20.03 8.07 -36.24
CA PRO A 52 18.93 8.69 -35.52
C PRO A 52 18.77 8.05 -34.12
N PRO A 53 18.26 8.81 -33.13
CA PRO A 53 18.18 8.34 -31.75
C PRO A 53 17.36 7.05 -31.71
N LYS A 54 17.94 6.01 -31.11
CA LYS A 54 17.27 4.75 -30.80
C LYS A 54 15.98 5.08 -30.09
N SER A 55 14.86 4.99 -30.81
CA SER A 55 13.53 4.99 -30.21
C SER A 55 13.55 3.91 -29.15
N GLU A 56 13.25 4.27 -27.90
CA GLU A 56 12.99 3.32 -26.83
C GLU A 56 11.84 2.43 -27.26
N ALA A 57 12.17 1.35 -27.96
CA ALA A 57 11.27 0.28 -28.29
C ALA A 57 10.80 -0.28 -26.96
N SER A 58 9.58 0.08 -26.58
CA SER A 58 8.78 -0.49 -25.50
C SER A 58 8.85 -2.01 -25.59
N THR A 59 9.88 -2.59 -24.99
CA THR A 59 10.04 -4.03 -24.87
C THR A 59 8.97 -4.45 -23.88
N SER A 60 7.90 -5.05 -24.38
CA SER A 60 6.87 -5.69 -23.55
C SER A 60 7.56 -6.78 -22.73
N SER A 61 8.12 -6.40 -21.59
CA SER A 61 8.83 -7.31 -20.70
C SER A 61 7.86 -8.39 -20.24
N THR A 62 8.21 -9.66 -20.45
CA THR A 62 7.46 -10.79 -19.91
C THR A 62 7.32 -10.64 -18.40
N LEU A 63 6.13 -10.91 -17.87
CA LEU A 63 5.87 -10.84 -16.44
C LEU A 63 6.75 -11.84 -15.68
N ALA A 64 7.62 -11.33 -14.81
CA ALA A 64 8.39 -12.13 -13.86
C ALA A 64 7.67 -12.17 -12.51
N ILE A 65 7.57 -13.36 -11.90
CA ILE A 65 6.87 -13.62 -10.63
C ILE A 65 7.83 -14.36 -9.68
N GLY A 66 7.69 -14.13 -8.37
CA GLY A 66 8.48 -14.83 -7.36
C GLY A 66 9.84 -14.21 -7.09
N LEU A 67 10.03 -12.94 -7.46
CA LEU A 67 11.29 -12.23 -7.28
C LEU A 67 11.57 -11.94 -5.80
N THR A 68 12.86 -11.88 -5.45
CA THR A 68 13.31 -11.41 -4.12
C THR A 68 13.39 -9.88 -4.08
N SER A 69 13.38 -9.32 -2.87
CA SER A 69 13.45 -7.87 -2.65
C SER A 69 14.67 -7.22 -3.33
N ASP A 70 15.79 -7.94 -3.43
CA ASP A 70 17.03 -7.41 -4.03
C ASP A 70 16.95 -7.35 -5.57
N GLN A 71 16.06 -8.13 -6.18
CA GLN A 71 15.87 -8.23 -7.63
C GLN A 71 14.88 -7.19 -8.19
N VAL A 72 14.15 -6.49 -7.31
CA VAL A 72 13.19 -5.44 -7.69
C VAL A 72 13.72 -4.05 -7.38
N GLU A 73 13.16 -3.06 -8.05
CA GLU A 73 13.57 -1.66 -7.90
C GLU A 73 13.20 -1.11 -6.50
N PRO A 74 13.97 -0.14 -5.95
CA PRO A 74 13.72 0.40 -4.61
C PRO A 74 12.31 1.00 -4.38
N TRP A 75 11.65 1.47 -5.43
CA TRP A 75 10.29 2.03 -5.35
C TRP A 75 9.21 0.96 -5.16
N GLN A 76 9.50 -0.32 -5.46
CA GLN A 76 8.59 -1.45 -5.25
C GLN A 76 8.80 -2.14 -3.89
N ARG A 77 9.93 -1.90 -3.23
CA ARG A 77 10.33 -2.65 -2.03
C ARG A 77 9.52 -2.24 -0.80
N PHE A 78 9.16 -3.23 0.01
CA PHE A 78 8.62 -3.03 1.35
C PHE A 78 9.66 -3.50 2.39
N PRO A 79 9.88 -2.75 3.49
CA PRO A 79 10.97 -3.03 4.45
C PRO A 79 11.05 -4.47 4.98
N TYR A 80 9.89 -5.09 5.22
CA TYR A 80 9.79 -6.42 5.82
C TYR A 80 9.50 -7.55 4.81
N LEU A 81 9.21 -7.22 3.55
CA LEU A 81 8.83 -8.20 2.54
C LEU A 81 10.05 -8.64 1.72
N LYS A 82 10.41 -9.93 1.82
CA LYS A 82 11.65 -10.46 1.22
C LYS A 82 11.46 -11.13 -0.14
N TYR A 83 10.28 -11.68 -0.43
CA TYR A 83 10.01 -12.49 -1.63
C TYR A 83 8.59 -12.29 -2.16
N GLY A 84 8.31 -12.90 -3.31
CA GLY A 84 6.98 -12.93 -3.92
C GLY A 84 6.67 -11.72 -4.78
N TYR A 85 7.68 -10.89 -5.12
CA TYR A 85 7.47 -9.72 -5.95
C TYR A 85 7.22 -10.08 -7.43
N ARG A 86 6.59 -9.14 -8.14
CA ARG A 86 6.36 -9.17 -9.59
C ARG A 86 7.05 -8.00 -10.28
N ARG A 87 7.48 -8.20 -11.53
CA ARG A 87 8.08 -7.13 -12.36
C ARG A 87 7.72 -7.31 -13.84
N GLY A 88 7.34 -6.21 -14.49
CA GLY A 88 7.03 -6.18 -15.91
C GLY A 88 5.62 -6.68 -16.22
N GLY A 89 5.43 -7.18 -17.44
CA GLY A 89 4.18 -7.75 -17.92
C GLY A 89 3.29 -6.79 -18.70
N SER A 90 2.42 -7.35 -19.55
CA SER A 90 1.28 -6.65 -20.13
C SER A 90 0.09 -6.62 -19.15
N TYR A 91 -0.92 -5.78 -19.42
CA TYR A 91 -2.16 -5.74 -18.62
C TYR A 91 -2.80 -7.13 -18.50
N THR A 92 -2.86 -7.88 -19.60
CA THR A 92 -3.42 -9.24 -19.61
C THR A 92 -2.61 -10.19 -18.73
N GLN A 93 -1.28 -10.16 -18.81
CA GLN A 93 -0.43 -10.99 -17.96
C GLN A 93 -0.60 -10.65 -16.48
N CYS A 94 -0.72 -9.35 -16.15
CA CYS A 94 -0.97 -8.90 -14.78
C CYS A 94 -2.35 -9.36 -14.28
N LEU A 95 -3.38 -9.28 -15.12
CA LEU A 95 -4.73 -9.80 -14.78
C LEU A 95 -4.71 -11.30 -14.52
N LEU A 96 -4.08 -12.07 -15.41
CA LEU A 96 -3.97 -13.53 -15.23
C LEU A 96 -3.18 -13.90 -13.98
N SER A 97 -2.22 -13.07 -13.56
CA SER A 97 -1.44 -13.32 -12.35
C SER A 97 -2.24 -13.21 -11.05
N LEU A 98 -3.49 -12.70 -11.08
CA LEU A 98 -4.41 -12.79 -9.94
C LEU A 98 -4.63 -14.23 -9.47
N PHE A 99 -4.53 -15.20 -10.38
CA PHE A 99 -4.67 -16.63 -10.09
C PHE A 99 -3.32 -17.30 -9.71
N SER A 100 -2.25 -16.51 -9.59
CA SER A 100 -0.93 -16.97 -9.15
C SER A 100 -0.60 -16.38 -7.79
N LEU A 101 0.13 -17.13 -6.97
CA LEU A 101 0.56 -16.65 -5.64
C LEU A 101 1.73 -15.66 -5.76
N HIS A 102 1.54 -14.47 -5.20
CA HIS A 102 2.51 -13.40 -5.09
C HIS A 102 2.19 -12.50 -3.89
N ASN A 103 3.07 -11.56 -3.57
CA ASN A 103 2.95 -10.69 -2.41
C ASN A 103 1.69 -9.81 -2.39
N GLU A 104 1.16 -9.46 -3.55
CA GLU A 104 -0.08 -8.66 -3.70
C GLU A 104 -1.36 -9.49 -3.89
N THR A 105 -1.32 -10.83 -3.88
CA THR A 105 -2.48 -11.66 -4.24
C THR A 105 -3.63 -11.44 -3.26
N VAL A 106 -3.34 -11.54 -1.96
CA VAL A 106 -4.35 -11.35 -0.92
C VAL A 106 -4.96 -9.95 -1.00
N ASN A 107 -4.15 -8.91 -1.18
CA ASN A 107 -4.63 -7.52 -1.29
C ASN A 107 -5.65 -7.35 -2.43
N ALA A 108 -5.38 -7.93 -3.61
CA ALA A 108 -6.31 -7.87 -4.73
C ALA A 108 -7.60 -8.68 -4.49
N TRP A 109 -7.47 -9.90 -3.96
CA TRP A 109 -8.61 -10.79 -3.72
C TRP A 109 -9.53 -10.30 -2.60
N THR A 110 -8.98 -9.74 -1.52
CA THR A 110 -9.80 -9.17 -0.43
C THR A 110 -10.66 -8.02 -0.94
N THR A 111 -10.10 -7.18 -1.80
CA THR A 111 -10.84 -6.07 -2.40
C THR A 111 -11.90 -6.57 -3.38
N LEU A 112 -11.58 -7.56 -4.22
CA LEU A 112 -12.54 -8.18 -5.14
C LEU A 112 -13.72 -8.82 -4.38
N LEU A 113 -13.43 -9.57 -3.31
CA LEU A 113 -14.44 -10.17 -2.45
C LEU A 113 -15.31 -9.10 -1.79
N SER A 114 -14.72 -7.99 -1.35
CA SER A 114 -15.44 -6.86 -0.75
C SER A 114 -16.45 -6.23 -1.72
N VAL A 115 -16.11 -6.11 -3.02
CA VAL A 115 -17.03 -5.62 -4.06
C VAL A 115 -18.17 -6.61 -4.28
N ILE A 116 -17.86 -7.92 -4.38
CA ILE A 116 -18.87 -8.96 -4.56
C ILE A 116 -19.86 -8.96 -3.39
N MET A 117 -19.36 -8.97 -2.16
CA MET A 117 -20.18 -8.91 -0.95
C MET A 117 -21.01 -7.62 -0.90
N GLY A 118 -20.41 -6.47 -1.22
CA GLY A 118 -21.12 -5.20 -1.29
C GLY A 118 -22.28 -5.21 -2.29
N PHE A 119 -22.09 -5.86 -3.44
CA PHE A 119 -23.15 -6.01 -4.44
C PHE A 119 -24.29 -6.91 -3.95
N VAL A 120 -23.97 -8.06 -3.34
CA VAL A 120 -24.97 -8.96 -2.76
C VAL A 120 -25.78 -8.26 -1.68
N LEU A 121 -25.12 -7.58 -0.74
CA LEU A 121 -25.77 -6.84 0.34
C LEU A 121 -26.65 -5.70 -0.18
N PHE A 122 -26.20 -5.01 -1.23
CA PHE A 122 -26.99 -3.94 -1.83
C PHE A 122 -28.24 -4.46 -2.53
N LEU A 123 -28.14 -5.55 -3.28
CA LEU A 123 -29.31 -6.19 -3.91
C LEU A 123 -30.32 -6.68 -2.85
N ASP A 124 -29.84 -7.27 -1.76
CA ASP A 124 -30.68 -7.67 -0.64
C ASP A 124 -31.40 -6.46 -0.02
N THR A 125 -30.66 -5.37 0.22
CA THR A 125 -31.21 -4.12 0.75
C THR A 125 -32.29 -3.54 -0.17
N VAL A 126 -32.04 -3.45 -1.47
CA VAL A 126 -33.02 -2.96 -2.46
C VAL A 126 -34.28 -3.83 -2.51
N SER A 127 -34.13 -5.13 -2.32
CA SER A 127 -35.23 -6.09 -2.45
C SER A 127 -36.14 -6.11 -1.22
N HIS A 128 -35.55 -5.99 -0.03
CA HIS A 128 -36.25 -6.21 1.24
C HIS A 128 -36.55 -4.93 2.02
N LEU A 129 -35.73 -3.87 1.88
CA LEU A 129 -35.92 -2.65 2.65
C LEU A 129 -37.05 -1.81 2.04
N ARG A 130 -38.06 -1.51 2.85
CA ARG A 130 -39.18 -0.62 2.50
C ARG A 130 -39.09 0.64 3.35
N CYS A 131 -38.49 1.69 2.82
CA CYS A 131 -38.31 2.95 3.53
C CYS A 131 -38.43 4.14 2.57
N SER A 132 -38.39 5.35 3.13
CA SER A 132 -38.29 6.56 2.31
C SER A 132 -36.97 6.60 1.54
N TRP A 133 -36.92 7.34 0.44
CA TRP A 133 -35.68 7.59 -0.30
C TRP A 133 -34.58 8.20 0.58
N LEU A 134 -34.95 9.04 1.55
CA LEU A 134 -34.00 9.63 2.49
C LEU A 134 -33.36 8.55 3.38
N ASP A 135 -34.15 7.63 3.92
CA ASP A 135 -33.66 6.53 4.77
C ASP A 135 -32.89 5.47 3.98
N PHE A 136 -33.13 5.39 2.66
CA PHE A 136 -32.39 4.51 1.74
C PHE A 136 -31.03 5.09 1.33
N SER A 137 -30.92 6.42 1.28
CA SER A 137 -29.73 7.11 0.77
C SER A 137 -28.39 6.76 1.46
N PRO A 138 -28.31 6.45 2.77
CA PRO A 138 -27.08 5.97 3.41
C PRO A 138 -26.54 4.67 2.80
N PHE A 139 -27.42 3.70 2.53
CA PHE A 139 -27.06 2.42 1.93
C PHE A 139 -26.54 2.61 0.50
N LEU A 140 -27.22 3.47 -0.25
CA LEU A 140 -26.80 3.84 -1.60
C LEU A 140 -25.42 4.53 -1.60
N ALA A 141 -25.20 5.48 -0.69
CA ALA A 141 -23.92 6.18 -0.57
C ALA A 141 -22.77 5.20 -0.23
N ALA A 142 -22.96 4.33 0.77
CA ALA A 142 -21.98 3.31 1.13
C ALA A 142 -21.66 2.37 -0.04
N TRP A 143 -22.69 1.91 -0.77
CA TRP A 143 -22.51 1.06 -1.94
C TRP A 143 -21.77 1.76 -3.09
N ILE A 144 -22.10 3.02 -3.39
CA ILE A 144 -21.40 3.84 -4.40
C ILE A 144 -19.93 3.97 -4.03
N GLY A 145 -19.63 4.37 -2.79
CA GLY A 145 -18.25 4.52 -2.32
C GLY A 145 -17.44 3.23 -2.52
N GLN A 146 -18.01 2.10 -2.12
CA GLN A 146 -17.37 0.79 -2.24
C GLN A 146 -17.15 0.39 -3.71
N THR A 147 -18.18 0.54 -4.53
CA THR A 147 -18.16 0.14 -5.94
C THR A 147 -17.18 0.96 -6.76
N LEU A 148 -16.98 2.24 -6.40
CA LEU A 148 -16.00 3.09 -7.05
C LEU A 148 -14.57 2.78 -6.59
N HIS A 149 -14.34 2.57 -5.29
CA HIS A 149 -13.01 2.30 -4.75
C HIS A 149 -12.47 0.92 -5.09
N GLY A 150 -13.27 -0.13 -4.91
CA GLY A 150 -12.84 -1.52 -5.01
C GLY A 150 -12.11 -1.88 -6.31
N PRO A 151 -12.66 -1.59 -7.50
CA PRO A 151 -11.98 -1.85 -8.77
C PRO A 151 -10.64 -1.11 -8.91
N LEU A 152 -10.53 0.11 -8.39
CA LEU A 152 -9.32 0.92 -8.46
C LEU A 152 -8.23 0.39 -7.53
N SER A 153 -8.62 -0.06 -6.35
CA SER A 153 -7.71 -0.70 -5.38
C SER A 153 -7.23 -2.06 -5.89
N CYS A 154 -8.13 -2.90 -6.40
CA CYS A 154 -7.78 -4.17 -7.03
C CYS A 154 -6.85 -3.96 -8.25
N GLY A 155 -7.17 -2.96 -9.08
CA GLY A 155 -6.32 -2.56 -10.21
C GLY A 155 -4.92 -2.12 -9.78
N TYR A 156 -4.78 -1.34 -8.71
CA TYR A 156 -3.47 -0.97 -8.18
C TYR A 156 -2.63 -2.19 -7.81
N HIS A 157 -3.17 -3.08 -6.98
CA HIS A 157 -2.47 -4.30 -6.57
C HIS A 157 -2.19 -5.22 -7.75
N THR A 158 -3.00 -5.19 -8.81
CA THR A 158 -2.79 -5.98 -10.04
C THR A 158 -1.67 -5.41 -10.92
N PHE A 159 -1.70 -4.09 -11.18
CA PHE A 159 -0.89 -3.45 -12.23
C PHE A 159 0.36 -2.72 -11.72
N MET A 160 0.58 -2.61 -10.40
CA MET A 160 1.75 -1.91 -9.84
C MET A 160 3.11 -2.49 -10.25
N CYS A 161 3.16 -3.73 -10.75
CA CYS A 161 4.39 -4.38 -11.17
C CYS A 161 4.90 -3.96 -12.57
N MET A 162 4.06 -3.34 -13.38
CA MET A 162 4.35 -3.06 -14.80
C MET A 162 5.44 -1.99 -14.98
N SER A 163 5.23 -0.81 -14.40
CA SER A 163 6.18 0.31 -14.49
C SER A 163 5.94 1.34 -13.38
N PRO A 164 6.94 2.17 -13.03
CA PRO A 164 6.77 3.20 -12.01
C PRO A 164 5.66 4.20 -12.34
N THR A 165 5.47 4.50 -13.63
CA THR A 165 4.45 5.44 -14.10
C THR A 165 3.06 4.86 -13.98
N ILE A 166 2.86 3.60 -14.39
CA ILE A 166 1.58 2.89 -14.26
C ILE A 166 1.25 2.71 -12.77
N ALA A 167 2.22 2.26 -11.96
CA ALA A 167 2.06 2.14 -10.53
C ALA A 167 1.67 3.47 -9.86
N ASN A 168 2.26 4.60 -10.28
CA ASN A 168 1.90 5.92 -9.76
C ASN A 168 0.47 6.33 -10.12
N ARG A 169 0.02 6.05 -11.35
CA ARG A 169 -1.33 6.36 -11.79
C ARG A 169 -2.37 5.58 -11.00
N TRP A 170 -2.21 4.25 -10.92
CA TRP A 170 -3.14 3.41 -10.16
C TRP A 170 -3.13 3.71 -8.67
N ARG A 171 -1.96 3.99 -8.10
CA ARG A 171 -1.83 4.41 -6.70
C ARG A 171 -2.58 5.72 -6.41
N LYS A 172 -2.51 6.69 -7.32
CA LYS A 172 -3.26 7.94 -7.17
C LYS A 172 -4.76 7.68 -7.19
N LEU A 173 -5.23 6.80 -8.07
CA LEU A 173 -6.64 6.43 -8.15
C LEU A 173 -7.10 5.72 -6.88
N ASP A 174 -6.37 4.69 -6.45
CA ASP A 174 -6.62 3.94 -5.21
C ASP A 174 -6.69 4.88 -3.99
N LEU A 175 -5.65 5.68 -3.77
CA LEU A 175 -5.59 6.65 -2.66
C LEU A 175 -6.62 7.79 -2.76
N THR A 176 -7.07 8.15 -3.96
CA THR A 176 -8.13 9.16 -4.12
C THR A 176 -9.48 8.56 -3.72
N PHE A 177 -9.76 7.36 -4.19
CA PHE A 177 -11.07 6.76 -4.01
C PHE A 177 -11.28 6.13 -2.63
N ILE A 178 -10.23 5.81 -1.88
CA ILE A 178 -10.37 5.49 -0.45
C ILE A 178 -10.87 6.72 0.34
N LEU A 179 -10.43 7.93 -0.03
CA LEU A 179 -10.92 9.17 0.62
C LEU A 179 -12.38 9.47 0.24
N VAL A 180 -12.77 9.15 -1.01
CA VAL A 180 -14.17 9.22 -1.46
C VAL A 180 -15.03 8.18 -0.74
N LEU A 181 -14.57 6.93 -0.65
CA LEU A 181 -15.22 5.86 0.11
C LEU A 181 -15.47 6.30 1.56
N ASN A 182 -14.44 6.84 2.21
CA ASN A 182 -14.55 7.32 3.58
C ASN A 182 -15.61 8.43 3.71
N THR A 183 -15.64 9.39 2.78
CA THR A 183 -16.67 10.45 2.79
C THR A 183 -18.09 9.87 2.66
N CYS A 184 -18.29 8.88 1.79
CA CYS A 184 -19.57 8.19 1.66
C CYS A 184 -19.94 7.38 2.91
N ALA A 185 -18.97 6.70 3.52
CA ALA A 185 -19.15 5.93 4.74
C ALA A 185 -19.48 6.83 5.94
N THR A 186 -18.83 7.99 6.04
CA THR A 186 -19.14 9.03 7.04
C THR A 186 -20.60 9.43 6.94
N TYR A 187 -21.11 9.77 5.75
CA TYR A 187 -22.53 10.08 5.56
C TYR A 187 -23.42 8.90 5.99
N ALA A 188 -23.09 7.69 5.53
CA ALA A 188 -23.92 6.52 5.76
C ALA A 188 -24.06 6.19 7.26
N LEU A 189 -22.95 6.27 8.00
CA LEU A 189 -22.93 5.95 9.44
C LEU A 189 -23.48 7.09 10.30
N SER A 190 -23.10 8.33 10.00
CA SER A 190 -23.56 9.50 10.76
C SER A 190 -25.07 9.68 10.65
N TYR A 191 -25.69 9.34 9.51
CA TYR A 191 -27.13 9.46 9.30
C TYR A 191 -27.93 8.77 10.41
N PHE A 192 -27.57 7.52 10.73
CA PHE A 192 -28.24 6.73 11.76
C PHE A 192 -27.80 7.08 13.19
N THR A 193 -26.69 7.80 13.35
CA THR A 193 -26.13 8.12 14.67
C THR A 193 -26.55 9.50 15.16
N PHE A 194 -26.57 10.50 14.27
CA PHE A 194 -26.75 11.91 14.61
C PHE A 194 -27.91 12.59 13.85
N GLY A 195 -28.56 11.89 12.93
CA GLY A 195 -29.63 12.42 12.09
C GLY A 195 -29.11 13.28 10.92
N LEU A 196 -30.00 13.59 9.97
CA LEU A 196 -29.63 14.15 8.66
C LEU A 196 -28.78 15.42 8.73
N THR A 197 -29.21 16.43 9.48
CA THR A 197 -28.53 17.75 9.49
C THR A 197 -27.09 17.66 9.95
N PHE A 198 -26.84 16.97 11.08
CA PHE A 198 -25.49 16.82 11.61
C PHE A 198 -24.64 15.94 10.69
N SER A 199 -25.24 14.92 10.09
CA SER A 199 -24.58 14.04 9.12
C SER A 199 -24.09 14.79 7.90
N LEU A 200 -24.89 15.71 7.36
CA LEU A 200 -24.49 16.54 6.23
C LEU A 200 -23.35 17.49 6.59
N ILE A 201 -23.40 18.12 7.77
CA ILE A 201 -22.32 19.00 8.26
C ILE A 201 -21.03 18.19 8.43
N TRP A 202 -21.10 17.04 9.09
CA TRP A 202 -19.94 16.19 9.34
C TRP A 202 -19.34 15.63 8.04
N THR A 203 -20.20 15.16 7.13
CA THR A 203 -19.79 14.71 5.79
C THR A 203 -19.13 15.84 5.00
N ALA A 204 -19.62 17.08 5.10
CA ALA A 204 -19.00 18.22 4.43
C ALA A 204 -17.59 18.51 4.99
N LEU A 205 -17.41 18.45 6.32
CA LEU A 205 -16.10 18.61 6.96
C LEU A 205 -15.13 17.52 6.51
N VAL A 206 -15.55 16.24 6.54
CA VAL A 206 -14.76 15.12 6.03
C VAL A 206 -14.46 15.30 4.54
N GLY A 207 -15.44 15.73 3.73
CA GLY A 207 -15.26 16.03 2.30
C GLY A 207 -14.20 17.11 2.04
N CYS A 208 -14.14 18.17 2.86
CA CYS A 208 -13.08 19.16 2.80
C CYS A 208 -11.70 18.54 3.09
N THR A 209 -11.59 17.71 4.13
CA THR A 209 -10.33 17.02 4.45
C THR A 209 -9.91 16.03 3.36
N ALA A 210 -10.86 15.30 2.78
CA ALA A 210 -10.65 14.42 1.64
C ALA A 210 -10.15 15.20 0.42
N ALA A 211 -10.72 16.37 0.11
CA ALA A 211 -10.26 17.22 -1.00
C ALA A 211 -8.80 17.68 -0.82
N LEU A 212 -8.39 18.04 0.40
CA LEU A 212 -6.99 18.36 0.71
C LEU A 212 -6.08 17.12 0.54
N GLY A 213 -6.54 15.95 1.00
CA GLY A 213 -5.86 14.68 0.79
C GLY A 213 -5.69 14.33 -0.69
N ILE A 214 -6.73 14.51 -1.51
CA ILE A 214 -6.70 14.28 -2.96
C ILE A 214 -5.70 15.20 -3.65
N ARG A 215 -5.66 16.49 -3.26
CA ARG A 215 -4.65 17.44 -3.77
C ARG A 215 -3.23 16.98 -3.42
N HIS A 216 -3.02 16.44 -2.22
CA HIS A 216 -1.73 15.87 -1.82
C HIS A 216 -1.37 14.62 -2.63
N VAL A 217 -2.32 13.70 -2.82
CA VAL A 217 -2.15 12.48 -3.64
C VAL A 217 -1.85 12.84 -5.10
N ALA A 218 -2.51 13.85 -5.65
CA ALA A 218 -2.28 14.32 -7.01
C ALA A 218 -0.84 14.79 -7.25
N ALA A 219 -0.17 15.32 -6.22
CA ALA A 219 1.21 15.78 -6.29
C ALA A 219 2.27 14.66 -6.29
N LEU A 220 1.88 13.40 -6.03
CA LEU A 220 2.83 12.27 -5.97
C LEU A 220 3.56 12.03 -7.29
N GLN A 221 4.87 11.85 -7.20
CA GLN A 221 5.72 11.61 -8.37
C GLN A 221 5.97 10.10 -8.60
N PRO A 222 6.24 9.66 -9.84
CA PRO A 222 6.71 8.30 -10.10
C PRO A 222 7.99 7.99 -9.31
N LYS A 223 8.18 6.72 -8.92
CA LYS A 223 9.30 6.22 -8.10
C LYS A 223 9.43 6.78 -6.68
N GLN A 224 8.62 7.78 -6.30
CA GLN A 224 8.59 8.31 -4.95
C GLN A 224 8.11 7.24 -3.97
N GLN A 225 8.85 7.03 -2.87
CA GLN A 225 8.37 6.21 -1.77
C GLN A 225 7.30 6.98 -0.98
N LEU A 226 6.22 6.29 -0.65
CA LEU A 226 5.12 6.83 0.14
C LEU A 226 5.56 7.03 1.59
N ASP A 227 5.32 8.24 2.11
CA ASP A 227 5.28 8.45 3.55
C ASP A 227 3.99 7.83 4.10
N ARG A 228 4.12 6.57 4.53
CA ARG A 228 2.99 5.75 4.99
C ARG A 228 2.33 6.33 6.22
N ALA A 229 3.10 6.96 7.11
CA ALA A 229 2.56 7.55 8.33
C ALA A 229 1.64 8.74 8.00
N ARG A 230 2.07 9.60 7.07
CA ARG A 230 1.24 10.72 6.61
C ARG A 230 -0.01 10.27 5.88
N ILE A 231 0.11 9.31 4.95
CA ILE A 231 -1.07 8.79 4.24
C ILE A 231 -2.03 8.09 5.18
N LEU A 232 -1.53 7.27 6.11
CA LEU A 232 -2.38 6.63 7.10
C LEU A 232 -3.05 7.66 8.03
N GLY A 233 -2.34 8.72 8.40
CA GLY A 233 -2.91 9.84 9.16
C GLY A 233 -4.03 10.56 8.39
N LEU A 234 -3.82 10.84 7.09
CA LEU A 234 -4.84 11.45 6.23
C LEU A 234 -6.08 10.56 6.10
N ILE A 235 -5.89 9.27 5.85
CA ILE A 235 -7.00 8.31 5.78
C ILE A 235 -7.73 8.25 7.13
N GLY A 236 -6.99 8.15 8.23
CA GLY A 236 -7.56 8.10 9.59
C GLY A 236 -8.38 9.35 9.95
N LEU A 237 -7.94 10.53 9.54
CA LEU A 237 -8.70 11.78 9.75
C LEU A 237 -10.03 11.80 8.99
N THR A 238 -10.11 11.11 7.84
CA THR A 238 -11.37 10.98 7.07
C THR A 238 -12.28 9.86 7.55
N CYS A 239 -11.82 8.98 8.46
CA CYS A 239 -12.61 7.87 9.00
C CYS A 239 -13.36 8.22 10.31
N MET A 240 -13.23 9.45 10.80
CA MET A 240 -13.91 9.97 12.00
C MET A 240 -15.27 10.56 11.63
#